data_AF-A0A9Q3BT34-F1
#
_entry.id   AF-A0A9Q3BT34-F1
#
_cell.length_a   1.000
_cell.length_b   1.000
_cell.length_c   1.000
_cell.angle_alpha   90.00
_cell.angle_beta   90.00
_cell.angle_gamma   90.00
#
_symmetry.space_group_name_H-M   'P 1'
#
loop_
_entity.id
_entity.type
_entity.pdbx_description
1 polymer ?
#
loop_
_entity_poly.entity_id
_entity_poly.type
_entity_poly.pdbx_seq_one_letter_code
_entity_poly.pdbx_strand_id
1 'polypeptide(L)'
;MTVCIHNSQHPLIIDSGSHCSIVARGSKYTFPVTFHGGKSTLCGDFRELKEYTKDDMYPISRILHALEHMAKAKYITKMDCMKGFHQNEVKPNSMKLLRIICHMGIYEYTRMPYGVKNGPVHFQRMTDTIFQEEILEVWMVSYIDDIIIHSDKLEDKEK
;
A
#
# COMPACT_ATOMS: atom_id res chain seq x y z
N MET A 1 11.55 -1.13 -20.16
CA MET A 1 11.56 -0.58 -18.79
C MET A 1 12.98 -0.09 -18.53
N THR A 2 13.23 1.18 -18.81
CA THR A 2 14.58 1.77 -18.73
C THR A 2 14.81 2.25 -17.32
N VAL A 3 15.76 1.66 -16.60
CA VAL A 3 16.25 2.17 -15.32
C VAL A 3 17.12 3.38 -15.64
N CYS A 4 16.57 4.59 -15.50
CA CYS A 4 17.33 5.82 -15.69
C CYS A 4 18.23 6.03 -14.46
N ILE A 5 19.51 5.67 -14.58
CA ILE A 5 20.54 5.97 -13.59
C ILE A 5 21.01 7.41 -13.85
N HIS A 6 20.47 8.40 -13.12
CA HIS A 6 21.05 9.74 -13.12
C HIS A 6 22.20 9.80 -12.12
N ASN A 7 23.40 9.97 -12.65
CA ASN A 7 24.65 9.99 -11.90
C ASN A 7 24.92 11.41 -11.36
N SER A 8 25.01 11.58 -10.04
CA SER A 8 26.02 12.37 -9.32
C SER A 8 25.54 12.77 -7.92
N GLN A 9 26.36 12.44 -6.92
CA GLN A 9 26.40 13.01 -5.55
C GLN A 9 25.16 12.97 -4.64
N HIS A 10 24.02 12.44 -5.09
CA HIS A 10 22.84 12.20 -4.26
C HIS A 10 22.47 10.71 -4.19
N PRO A 11 21.78 10.25 -3.13
CA PRO A 11 21.33 8.86 -3.02
C PRO A 11 20.68 8.39 -4.33
N LEU A 12 21.19 7.29 -4.90
CA LEU A 12 20.66 6.71 -6.14
C LEU A 12 19.20 6.27 -5.89
N ILE A 13 18.26 7.03 -6.45
CA ILE A 13 16.84 6.70 -6.46
C ILE A 13 16.58 5.89 -7.72
N ILE A 14 16.24 4.61 -7.55
CA ILE A 14 15.72 3.80 -8.65
C ILE A 14 14.22 4.04 -8.71
N ASP A 15 13.78 4.92 -9.61
CA ASP A 15 12.37 5.08 -9.94
C ASP A 15 12.00 4.04 -11.00
N SER A 16 11.26 3.01 -10.60
CA SER A 16 10.81 1.94 -11.49
C SER A 16 9.55 2.33 -12.30
N GLY A 17 9.26 3.61 -12.48
CA GLY A 17 8.02 4.07 -13.07
C GLY A 17 6.96 4.30 -12.00
N SER A 18 6.84 5.58 -11.67
CA SER A 18 5.74 6.33 -11.07
C SER A 18 5.35 6.12 -9.61
N HIS A 19 5.63 5.00 -8.93
CA HIS A 19 5.18 4.89 -7.52
C HIS A 19 6.09 4.11 -6.55
N CYS A 20 7.16 3.46 -7.01
CA CYS A 20 8.05 2.72 -6.11
C CYS A 20 9.41 3.42 -6.05
N SER A 21 9.69 4.10 -4.93
CA SER A 21 10.98 4.74 -4.68
C SER A 21 11.82 3.90 -3.72
N ILE A 22 13.07 3.72 -4.11
CA ILE A 22 14.03 2.86 -3.44
C ILE A 22 15.39 3.56 -3.42
N VAL A 23 16.07 3.53 -2.27
CA VAL A 23 17.35 4.24 -2.05
C VAL A 23 18.47 3.28 -1.67
N ALA A 24 19.64 3.39 -2.32
CA ALA A 24 20.81 2.57 -2.00
C ALA A 24 21.44 2.96 -0.63
N ARG A 25 21.61 2.00 0.28
CA ARG A 25 22.27 2.20 1.60
C ARG A 25 22.90 0.88 2.11
N GLY A 26 24.01 0.90 2.86
CA GLY A 26 24.59 -0.31 3.51
C GLY A 26 24.09 -0.59 4.94
N SER A 27 23.74 -1.84 5.32
CA SER A 27 23.54 -2.33 6.72
C SER A 27 23.28 -3.86 6.88
N LYS A 28 22.87 -4.29 8.10
CA LYS A 28 22.77 -5.65 8.66
C LYS A 28 21.56 -6.52 8.27
N TYR A 29 20.43 -5.98 7.84
CA TYR A 29 19.21 -6.76 7.52
C TYR A 29 18.89 -6.66 6.04
N THR A 30 18.60 -7.77 5.37
CA THR A 30 18.26 -7.70 3.96
C THR A 30 17.49 -8.89 3.40
N PHE A 31 16.55 -8.62 2.48
CA PHE A 31 15.69 -9.62 1.84
C PHE A 31 16.01 -9.79 0.34
N PRO A 32 15.94 -11.01 -0.21
CA PRO A 32 16.14 -11.24 -1.64
C PRO A 32 14.98 -10.67 -2.48
N VAL A 33 15.26 -10.37 -3.74
CA VAL A 33 14.27 -9.96 -4.75
C VAL A 33 13.73 -11.18 -5.48
N THR A 34 12.40 -11.24 -5.64
CA THR A 34 11.73 -12.26 -6.45
C THR A 34 11.14 -11.64 -7.72
N PHE A 35 11.15 -12.42 -8.81
CA PHE A 35 10.52 -12.05 -10.09
C PHE A 35 9.24 -12.86 -10.26
N HIS A 36 8.11 -12.20 -10.57
CA HIS A 36 6.82 -12.85 -10.79
C HIS A 36 6.20 -12.45 -12.14
N GLY A 37 5.78 -13.44 -12.94
CA GLY A 37 4.74 -13.25 -13.96
C GLY A 37 5.08 -12.40 -15.19
N GLY A 38 6.27 -12.54 -15.78
CA GLY A 38 6.60 -11.98 -17.12
C GLY A 38 6.72 -10.45 -17.21
N LYS A 39 6.19 -9.70 -16.25
CA LYS A 39 6.49 -8.28 -16.00
C LYS A 39 7.43 -8.21 -14.80
N SER A 40 8.60 -7.58 -14.96
CA SER A 40 9.61 -7.47 -13.92
C SER A 40 9.17 -6.49 -12.81
N THR A 41 8.34 -6.93 -11.88
CA THR A 41 8.05 -6.18 -10.64
C THR A 41 9.04 -6.57 -9.57
N LEU A 42 9.69 -5.58 -8.96
CA LEU A 42 10.63 -5.78 -7.87
C LEU A 42 9.86 -6.09 -6.57
N CYS A 43 9.86 -7.35 -6.15
CA CYS A 43 9.18 -7.79 -4.93
C CYS A 43 10.21 -8.27 -3.89
N GLY A 44 10.30 -7.58 -2.76
CA GLY A 44 11.09 -8.03 -1.60
C GLY A 44 10.45 -9.23 -0.90
N ASP A 45 11.26 -10.20 -0.50
CA ASP A 45 10.79 -11.34 0.29
C ASP A 45 10.72 -11.03 1.79
N PHE A 46 9.58 -10.57 2.28
CA PHE A 46 9.39 -10.18 3.68
C PHE A 46 8.89 -11.31 4.60
N ARG A 47 9.01 -12.59 4.21
CA ARG A 47 8.47 -13.70 5.01
C ARG A 47 9.04 -13.74 6.42
N GLU A 48 10.36 -13.66 6.56
CA GLU A 48 11.04 -13.64 7.86
C GLU A 48 10.67 -12.37 8.66
N LEU A 49 10.56 -11.22 7.99
CA LEU A 49 10.14 -9.98 8.65
C LEU A 49 8.74 -10.11 9.29
N LYS A 50 7.82 -10.86 8.66
CA LYS A 50 6.47 -11.06 9.21
C LYS A 50 6.48 -11.77 10.57
N GLU A 51 7.44 -12.64 10.82
CA GLU A 51 7.55 -13.40 12.07
C GLU A 51 8.01 -12.51 13.22
N TYR A 52 8.97 -11.62 12.97
CA TYR A 52 9.50 -10.68 13.98
C TYR A 52 8.66 -9.40 14.15
N THR A 53 7.72 -9.14 13.23
CA THR A 53 6.87 -7.95 13.28
C THR A 53 5.70 -8.19 14.23
N LYS A 54 5.56 -7.31 15.23
CA LYS A 54 4.39 -7.28 16.13
C LYS A 54 3.11 -7.01 15.34
N ASP A 55 2.07 -7.78 15.65
CA ASP A 55 0.74 -7.62 15.05
C ASP A 55 0.12 -6.28 15.42
N ASP A 56 -0.38 -5.58 14.40
CA ASP A 56 -1.22 -4.40 14.58
C ASP A 56 -2.69 -4.83 14.57
N MET A 57 -3.32 -4.86 15.76
CA MET A 57 -4.69 -5.33 15.97
C MET A 57 -5.73 -4.23 15.72
N TYR A 58 -5.62 -3.53 14.59
CA TYR A 58 -6.66 -2.60 14.18
C TYR A 58 -7.91 -3.35 13.69
N PRO A 59 -9.12 -2.96 14.10
CA PRO A 59 -10.34 -3.60 13.64
C PRO A 59 -10.56 -3.28 12.16
N ILE A 60 -10.43 -4.29 11.29
CA ILE A 60 -10.87 -4.18 9.90
C ILE A 60 -12.34 -4.61 9.85
N SER A 61 -13.18 -3.75 9.27
CA SER A 61 -14.61 -4.02 9.09
C SER A 61 -14.82 -5.34 8.33
N ARG A 62 -15.74 -6.17 8.81
CA ARG A 62 -16.06 -7.44 8.13
C ARG A 62 -16.73 -7.13 6.81
N ILE A 63 -16.27 -7.79 5.74
CA ILE A 63 -16.84 -7.62 4.39
C ILE A 63 -18.35 -7.87 4.33
N LEU A 64 -18.90 -8.73 5.20
CA LEU A 64 -20.34 -8.99 5.26
C LEU A 64 -21.15 -7.73 5.64
N HIS A 65 -20.67 -6.92 6.59
CA HIS A 65 -21.35 -5.68 6.94
C HIS A 65 -21.34 -4.70 5.75
N ALA A 66 -20.21 -4.60 5.05
CA ALA A 66 -20.12 -3.81 3.82
C ALA A 66 -21.16 -4.26 2.77
N LEU A 67 -21.31 -5.58 2.58
CA LEU A 67 -22.25 -6.18 1.64
C LEU A 67 -23.72 -5.93 2.01
N GLU A 68 -24.07 -5.94 3.29
CA GLU A 68 -25.43 -5.65 3.75
C GLU A 68 -25.87 -4.21 3.43
N HIS A 69 -24.96 -3.24 3.56
CA HIS A 69 -25.22 -1.84 3.19
C HIS A 69 -25.34 -1.68 1.68
N MET A 70 -24.46 -2.32 0.92
CA MET A 70 -24.52 -2.34 -0.55
C MET A 70 -25.80 -2.99 -1.09
N ALA A 71 -26.25 -4.09 -0.48
CA ALA A 71 -27.41 -4.84 -0.96
C ALA A 71 -28.72 -4.03 -0.95
N LYS A 72 -28.80 -2.99 -0.10
CA LYS A 72 -29.96 -2.10 0.01
C LYS A 72 -29.89 -0.90 -0.93
N ALA A 73 -28.72 -0.60 -1.48
CA ALA A 73 -28.49 0.58 -2.29
C ALA A 73 -28.93 0.39 -3.74
N LYS A 74 -29.44 1.46 -4.35
CA LYS A 74 -29.84 1.46 -5.77
C LYS A 74 -28.65 1.66 -6.73
N TYR A 75 -27.63 2.39 -6.29
CA TYR A 75 -26.43 2.70 -7.05
C TYR A 75 -25.19 2.45 -6.20
N ILE A 76 -24.20 1.79 -6.80
CA ILE A 76 -22.92 1.48 -6.16
C ILE A 76 -21.81 1.92 -7.10
N THR A 77 -20.90 2.73 -6.57
CA THR A 77 -19.65 3.14 -7.22
C THR A 77 -18.50 2.54 -6.47
N LYS A 78 -17.65 1.77 -7.17
CA LYS A 78 -16.43 1.21 -6.62
C LYS A 78 -15.24 1.99 -7.16
N MET A 79 -14.37 2.44 -6.27
CA MET A 79 -13.07 3.05 -6.57
C MET A 79 -11.96 2.17 -6.02
N ASP A 80 -10.93 1.94 -6.82
CA ASP A 80 -9.73 1.18 -6.45
C ASP A 80 -8.54 2.12 -6.39
N CYS A 81 -7.79 2.10 -5.28
CA CYS A 81 -6.58 2.89 -5.15
C CYS A 81 -5.43 2.25 -5.95
N MET A 82 -5.16 2.77 -7.15
CA MET A 82 -4.06 2.27 -8.00
C MET A 82 -2.73 2.30 -7.24
N LYS A 83 -2.13 1.12 -7.04
CA LYS A 83 -0.89 0.93 -6.26
C LYS A 83 -0.96 1.56 -4.86
N GLY A 84 -2.12 1.49 -4.19
CA GLY A 84 -2.43 2.16 -2.93
C GLY A 84 -1.30 2.08 -1.88
N PHE A 85 -0.79 0.88 -1.61
CA PHE A 85 0.32 0.72 -0.65
C PHE A 85 1.55 1.56 -0.98
N HIS A 86 1.95 1.62 -2.26
CA HIS A 86 3.12 2.38 -2.68
C HIS A 86 2.94 3.90 -2.61
N GLN A 87 1.75 4.39 -2.31
CA GLN A 87 1.52 5.80 -2.01
C GLN A 87 1.90 6.14 -0.56
N ASN A 88 1.89 5.16 0.35
CA ASN A 88 2.15 5.39 1.77
C ASN A 88 3.64 5.52 2.09
N GLU A 89 4.02 6.60 2.77
CA GLU A 89 5.40 6.81 3.22
C GLU A 89 5.76 5.90 4.39
N VAL A 90 6.94 5.30 4.30
CA VAL A 90 7.50 4.51 5.39
C VAL A 90 8.25 5.46 6.32
N LYS A 91 8.03 5.34 7.63
CA LYS A 91 8.81 6.10 8.62
C LYS A 91 10.31 5.79 8.49
N PRO A 92 11.21 6.78 8.64
CA PRO A 92 12.66 6.57 8.49
C PRO A 92 13.24 5.42 9.33
N ASN A 93 12.69 5.19 10.53
CA ASN A 93 13.11 4.10 11.41
C ASN A 93 12.72 2.71 10.88
N SER A 94 11.60 2.62 10.17
CA SER A 94 11.07 1.38 9.60
C SER A 94 11.66 1.06 8.22
N MET A 95 12.20 2.05 7.50
CA MET A 95 12.85 1.85 6.18
C MET A 95 13.98 0.81 6.26
N LYS A 96 14.72 0.78 7.38
CA LYS A 96 15.82 -0.18 7.60
C LYS A 96 15.34 -1.63 7.65
N LEU A 97 14.09 -1.85 8.07
CA LEU A 97 13.46 -3.18 8.12
C LEU A 97 12.90 -3.59 6.75
N LEU A 98 12.78 -2.66 5.80
CA LEU A 98 12.27 -2.90 4.45
C LEU A 98 13.40 -2.86 3.43
N ARG A 99 14.53 -3.51 3.75
CA ARG A 99 15.70 -3.57 2.88
C ARG A 99 15.68 -4.76 1.94
N ILE A 100 16.11 -4.55 0.70
CA ILE A 100 16.28 -5.63 -0.28
C ILE A 100 17.71 -5.66 -0.85
N ILE A 101 18.17 -6.86 -1.18
CA ILE A 101 19.42 -7.12 -1.92
C ILE A 101 19.01 -7.48 -3.34
N CYS A 102 19.65 -6.80 -4.29
CA CYS A 102 19.72 -7.27 -5.66
C CYS A 102 21.18 -7.30 -6.11
N HIS A 103 21.43 -7.82 -7.31
CA HIS A 103 22.76 -7.91 -7.91
C HIS A 103 23.48 -6.55 -8.04
N MET A 104 22.75 -5.43 -7.96
CA MET A 104 23.31 -4.07 -8.02
C MET A 104 23.63 -3.47 -6.65
N GLY A 105 23.21 -4.11 -5.55
CA GLY A 105 23.49 -3.63 -4.20
C GLY A 105 22.32 -3.76 -3.22
N ILE A 106 22.43 -3.04 -2.10
CA ILE A 106 21.45 -3.01 -1.02
C ILE A 106 20.62 -1.73 -1.11
N TYR A 107 19.31 -1.90 -0.99
CA TYR A 107 18.33 -0.88 -1.27
C TYR A 107 17.24 -0.85 -0.18
N GLU A 108 16.70 0.32 0.13
CA GLU A 108 15.64 0.55 1.12
C GLU A 108 14.38 1.08 0.45
N TYR A 109 13.21 0.55 0.80
CA TYR A 109 11.93 1.12 0.38
C TYR A 109 11.60 2.39 1.18
N THR A 110 11.28 3.49 0.47
CA THR A 110 10.79 4.74 1.07
C THR A 110 9.25 4.78 1.14
N ARG A 111 8.60 4.00 0.28
CA ARG A 111 7.14 3.79 0.25
C ARG A 111 6.81 2.35 0.62
N MET A 112 5.62 2.12 1.15
CA MET A 112 5.25 0.80 1.67
C MET A 112 5.24 -0.25 0.53
N PRO A 113 6.08 -1.30 0.62
CA PRO A 113 6.10 -2.34 -0.38
C PRO A 113 4.98 -3.35 -0.14
N TYR A 114 4.58 -4.05 -1.20
CA TYR A 114 3.71 -5.21 -1.07
C TYR A 114 4.35 -6.29 -0.17
N GLY A 115 3.50 -7.03 0.53
CA GLY A 115 3.90 -8.20 1.29
C GLY A 115 4.34 -7.92 2.73
N VAL A 116 4.32 -6.67 3.21
CA VAL A 116 4.53 -6.37 4.63
C VAL A 116 3.31 -6.79 5.46
N LYS A 117 3.54 -7.28 6.70
CA LYS A 117 2.50 -7.85 7.57
C LYS A 117 1.35 -6.87 7.84
N ASN A 118 1.70 -5.67 8.31
CA ASN A 118 0.73 -4.67 8.78
C ASN A 118 0.31 -3.68 7.67
N GLY A 119 0.62 -3.97 6.41
CA GLY A 119 0.33 -3.06 5.29
C GLY A 119 -1.17 -2.79 5.14
N PRO A 120 -2.01 -3.82 4.98
CA PRO A 120 -3.46 -3.66 4.87
C PRO A 120 -4.08 -2.94 6.07
N VAL A 121 -3.62 -3.27 7.28
CA VAL A 121 -4.08 -2.63 8.52
C VAL A 121 -3.76 -1.14 8.53
N HIS A 122 -2.56 -0.76 8.12
CA HIS A 122 -2.16 0.64 8.06
C HIS A 122 -2.98 1.41 7.02
N PHE A 123 -3.24 0.79 5.86
CA PHE A 123 -4.06 1.39 4.81
C PHE A 123 -5.51 1.59 5.29
N GLN A 124 -6.12 0.57 5.93
CA GLN A 124 -7.45 0.69 6.50
C GLN A 124 -7.54 1.85 7.50
N ARG A 125 -6.61 1.93 8.47
CA ARG A 125 -6.59 3.02 9.45
C ARG A 125 -6.49 4.40 8.80
N MET A 126 -5.67 4.51 7.75
CA MET A 126 -5.53 5.75 7.00
C MET A 126 -6.84 6.14 6.33
N THR A 127 -7.46 5.22 5.59
CA THR A 127 -8.73 5.45 4.90
C THR A 127 -9.84 5.80 5.88
N ASP A 128 -9.93 5.10 7.01
CA ASP A 128 -10.92 5.36 8.06
C ASP A 128 -10.74 6.73 8.73
N THR A 129 -9.51 7.23 8.77
CA THR A 129 -9.20 8.57 9.31
C THR A 129 -9.54 9.67 8.30
N ILE A 130 -9.26 9.45 7.01
CA ILE A 130 -9.52 10.43 5.95
C ILE A 130 -11.03 10.57 5.71
N PHE A 131 -11.74 9.44 5.75
CA PHE A 131 -13.14 9.35 5.38
C PHE A 131 -14.08 9.08 6.56
N GLN A 132 -13.69 9.56 7.73
CA GLN A 132 -14.39 9.25 8.96
C GLN A 132 -15.85 9.69 8.91
N GLU A 133 -16.15 10.85 8.34
CA GLU A 133 -17.49 11.41 8.27
C GLU A 133 -18.40 10.58 7.34
N GLU A 134 -17.93 10.24 6.15
CA GLU A 134 -18.66 9.51 5.14
C GLU A 134 -18.97 8.06 5.55
N ILE A 135 -18.05 7.45 6.29
CA ILE A 135 -18.23 6.12 6.89
C ILE A 135 -19.27 6.20 8.02
N LEU A 136 -19.22 7.23 8.87
CA LEU A 136 -20.20 7.44 9.95
C LEU A 136 -21.61 7.73 9.43
N GLU A 137 -21.72 8.43 8.30
CA GLU A 137 -22.99 8.68 7.61
C GLU A 137 -23.49 7.47 6.80
N VAL A 138 -22.74 6.36 6.80
CA VAL A 138 -23.15 5.06 6.25
C VAL A 138 -23.50 5.12 4.76
N TRP A 139 -22.88 6.03 4.00
CA TRP A 139 -23.02 6.09 2.55
C TRP A 139 -21.75 5.72 1.80
N MET A 140 -20.66 5.51 2.55
CA MET A 140 -19.40 5.00 2.05
C MET A 140 -18.86 3.90 2.95
N VAL A 141 -18.19 2.93 2.33
CA VAL A 141 -17.49 1.85 3.01
C VAL A 141 -16.07 1.76 2.46
N SER A 142 -15.10 1.80 3.36
CA SER A 142 -13.68 1.53 3.09
C SER A 142 -13.36 0.07 3.40
N TYR A 143 -12.68 -0.62 2.48
CA TYR A 143 -12.16 -1.97 2.70
C TYR A 143 -10.78 -2.11 2.08
N ILE A 144 -9.74 -1.95 2.91
CA ILE A 144 -8.34 -1.94 2.50
C ILE A 144 -8.19 -0.95 1.32
N ASP A 145 -7.87 -1.43 0.11
CA ASP A 145 -7.63 -0.59 -1.08
C ASP A 145 -8.92 -0.21 -1.85
N ASP A 146 -10.06 -0.78 -1.45
CA ASP A 146 -11.36 -0.54 -2.08
C ASP A 146 -12.14 0.55 -1.33
N ILE A 147 -12.58 1.58 -2.05
CA ILE A 147 -13.54 2.57 -1.55
C ILE A 147 -14.86 2.34 -2.29
N ILE A 148 -15.91 2.09 -1.53
CA ILE A 148 -17.23 1.76 -2.06
C ILE A 148 -18.19 2.85 -1.61
N ILE A 149 -18.76 3.56 -2.58
CA ILE A 149 -19.78 4.58 -2.36
C ILE A 149 -21.12 4.00 -2.79
N HIS A 150 -22.15 4.18 -1.98
CA HIS A 150 -23.50 3.76 -2.34
C HIS A 150 -24.54 4.86 -2.13
N SER A 151 -25.64 4.78 -2.88
CA SER A 151 -26.72 5.77 -2.87
C SER A 151 -28.04 5.17 -3.36
N ASP A 152 -29.16 5.75 -2.94
CA ASP A 152 -30.50 5.42 -3.42
C ASP A 152 -30.97 6.33 -4.57
N LYS A 153 -30.29 7.47 -4.77
CA LYS A 153 -30.61 8.47 -5.80
C LYS A 153 -29.40 8.67 -6.74
N LEU A 154 -29.69 8.94 -8.01
CA LEU A 154 -28.67 9.06 -9.06
C LEU A 154 -27.86 10.37 -8.97
N GLU A 155 -28.43 11.43 -8.38
CA GLU A 155 -27.91 12.81 -8.44
C GLU A 155 -27.05 13.25 -7.24
N ASP A 156 -26.92 12.46 -6.19
CA ASP A 156 -26.47 13.00 -4.89
C ASP A 156 -24.95 13.18 -4.72
N LYS A 157 -24.07 12.87 -5.71
CA LYS A 157 -22.61 12.84 -5.48
C LYS A 157 -21.73 13.38 -6.63
N GLU A 158 -22.02 14.58 -7.10
CA GLU A 158 -21.09 15.40 -7.93
C GLU A 158 -20.35 16.49 -7.13
N LYS A 159 -20.35 16.43 -5.79
CA LYS A 159 -19.66 17.42 -4.94
C LYS A 159 -18.37 16.88 -4.36
#